data_AF-A0AAU3NYX7-F1
#
_entry.id   AF-A0AAU3NYX7-F1
#
_cell.length_a   1.000
_cell.length_b   1.000
_cell.length_c   1.000
_cell.angle_alpha   90.00
_cell.angle_beta   90.00
_cell.angle_gamma   90.00
#
_symmetry.space_group_name_H-M   'P 1'
#
loop_
_entity.id
_entity.type
_entity.pdbx_description
1 polymer ?
#
loop_
_entity_poly.entity_id
_entity_poly.type
_entity_poly.pdbx_seq_one_letter_code
_entity_poly.pdbx_strand_id
1 'polypeptide(L)'
;MDWEHRFRPGLLLYVQVSRSAAVLHLSEHHGDGSPHGVAWFPVRDVSALHKELLARPNAPDASRNDPDAPGGPPMQVTEPNGNIRIGAVGGLPCAALTRSVPTGCR
;
A
#
# COMPACT_ATOMS: atom_id res chain seq x y z
N MET A 1 -2.21 -14.08 -1.59
CA MET A 1 -1.38 -14.10 -2.81
C MET A 1 -2.18 -14.83 -3.83
N ASP A 2 -2.37 -14.23 -5.00
CA ASP A 2 -3.45 -14.62 -5.91
C ASP A 2 -2.92 -15.36 -7.12
N TRP A 3 -1.85 -14.86 -7.73
CA TRP A 3 -1.15 -15.53 -8.82
C TRP A 3 0.27 -14.99 -9.02
N GLU A 4 1.07 -15.79 -9.74
CA GLU A 4 2.42 -15.47 -10.20
C GLU A 4 2.51 -15.66 -11.72
N HIS A 5 3.33 -14.83 -12.36
CA HIS A 5 3.68 -14.98 -13.75
C HIS A 5 5.19 -14.79 -13.94
N ARG A 6 5.81 -15.77 -14.61
CA ARG A 6 7.15 -15.64 -15.20
C ARG A 6 7.05 -15.99 -16.68
N PHE A 7 7.63 -15.15 -17.52
CA PHE A 7 7.60 -15.38 -18.97
C PHE A 7 8.38 -16.65 -19.35
N ARG A 8 9.53 -16.87 -18.71
CA ARG A 8 10.36 -18.09 -18.84
C ARG A 8 11.10 -18.36 -17.52
N PRO A 9 11.58 -19.59 -17.29
CA PRO A 9 12.45 -19.89 -16.16
C PRO A 9 13.66 -18.94 -16.13
N GLY A 10 13.94 -18.36 -14.96
CA GLY A 10 15.06 -17.43 -14.76
C GLY A 10 14.79 -15.97 -15.15
N LEU A 11 13.60 -15.63 -15.66
CA LEU A 11 13.21 -14.24 -15.94
C LEU A 11 12.43 -13.62 -14.77
N LEU A 12 12.34 -12.29 -14.79
CA LEU A 12 11.73 -11.44 -13.77
C LEU A 12 10.30 -11.88 -13.42
N LEU A 13 10.00 -11.84 -12.13
CA LEU A 13 8.71 -12.22 -11.56
C LEU A 13 7.71 -11.06 -11.61
N TYR A 14 6.47 -11.39 -11.95
CA TYR A 14 5.31 -10.53 -11.79
C TYR A 14 4.26 -11.23 -10.91
N VAL A 15 3.78 -10.55 -9.87
CA VAL A 15 2.90 -11.12 -8.84
C VAL A 15 1.70 -10.22 -8.58
N GLN A 16 0.54 -10.82 -8.32
CA GLN A 16 -0.58 -10.13 -7.70
C GLN A 16 -0.83 -10.63 -6.28
N VAL A 17 -1.02 -9.68 -5.37
CA VAL A 17 -1.48 -9.95 -4.01
C VAL A 17 -2.68 -9.08 -3.69
N SER A 18 -3.69 -9.70 -3.10
CA SER A 18 -4.86 -8.99 -2.60
C SER A 18 -5.01 -9.16 -1.09
N ARG A 19 -5.63 -8.15 -0.49
CA ARG A 19 -6.16 -8.20 0.87
C ARG A 19 -7.45 -7.40 0.91
N SER A 20 -8.56 -8.07 1.20
CA SER A 20 -9.89 -7.47 1.12
C SER A 20 -10.12 -6.89 -0.28
N ALA A 21 -10.42 -5.60 -0.42
CA ALA A 21 -10.61 -4.94 -1.71
C ALA A 21 -9.31 -4.33 -2.29
N ALA A 22 -8.19 -4.37 -1.55
CA ALA A 22 -6.92 -3.84 -2.03
C ALA A 22 -6.22 -4.90 -2.88
N VAL A 23 -5.80 -4.52 -4.09
CA VAL A 23 -5.05 -5.36 -5.03
C VAL A 23 -3.76 -4.64 -5.40
N LEU A 24 -2.62 -5.29 -5.17
CA LEU A 24 -1.30 -4.80 -5.57
C LEU A 24 -0.70 -5.72 -6.62
N HIS A 25 -0.08 -5.10 -7.62
CA HIS A 25 0.73 -5.77 -8.61
C HIS A 25 2.20 -5.44 -8.34
N LEU A 26 3.02 -6.47 -8.15
CA LEU A 26 4.44 -6.35 -7.82
C LEU A 26 5.26 -6.90 -8.98
N SER A 27 6.33 -6.19 -9.36
CA SER A 27 7.20 -6.55 -10.47
C SER A 27 8.67 -6.42 -10.06
N GLU A 28 9.49 -7.38 -10.48
CA GLU A 28 10.96 -7.26 -10.41
C GLU A 28 11.53 -6.39 -11.54
N HIS A 29 10.71 -6.00 -12.53
CA HIS A 29 11.16 -5.18 -13.64
C HIS A 29 11.46 -3.74 -13.21
N HIS A 30 12.68 -3.30 -13.47
CA HIS A 30 13.13 -1.95 -13.16
C HIS A 30 12.39 -0.93 -14.05
N GLY A 31 11.72 0.03 -13.42
CA GLY A 31 10.97 1.08 -14.12
C GLY A 31 9.45 0.86 -14.20
N ASP A 32 8.93 -0.26 -13.69
CA ASP A 32 7.47 -0.49 -13.63
C ASP A 32 6.75 0.43 -12.64
N GLY A 33 7.49 1.00 -11.69
CA GLY A 33 7.00 1.96 -10.72
C GLY A 33 7.84 3.24 -10.69
N SER A 34 7.25 4.31 -10.16
CA SER A 34 8.01 5.51 -9.81
C SER A 34 8.82 5.26 -8.53
N PRO A 35 10.13 5.58 -8.52
CA PRO A 35 10.92 5.56 -7.29
C PRO A 35 10.28 6.45 -6.22
N HIS A 36 10.27 5.99 -4.97
CA HIS A 36 9.69 6.72 -3.82
C HIS A 36 8.19 7.07 -3.96
N GLY A 37 7.45 6.31 -4.77
CA GLY A 37 6.01 6.42 -4.86
C GLY A 37 5.33 6.21 -3.49
N VAL A 38 4.17 6.83 -3.31
CA VAL A 38 3.35 6.65 -2.09
C VAL A 38 1.99 6.14 -2.53
N ALA A 39 1.60 4.97 -2.01
CA ALA A 39 0.28 4.41 -2.22
C ALA A 39 -0.55 4.56 -0.94
N TRP A 40 -1.70 5.20 -1.06
CA TRP A 40 -2.61 5.38 0.07
C TRP A 40 -3.73 4.35 0.03
N PHE A 41 -3.89 3.63 1.15
CA PHE A 41 -4.93 2.61 1.29
C PHE A 41 -5.86 2.99 2.45
N PRO A 42 -7.14 3.30 2.18
CA PRO A 42 -8.09 3.50 3.27
C PRO A 42 -8.32 2.19 4.03
N VAL A 43 -8.23 2.27 5.34
CA VAL A 43 -8.50 1.14 6.24
C VAL A 43 -9.45 1.60 7.33
N ARG A 44 -10.35 0.70 7.75
CA ARG A 44 -11.35 1.03 8.77
C ARG A 44 -10.72 1.30 10.13
N ASP A 45 -9.68 0.54 10.49
CA ASP A 45 -8.98 0.64 11.76
C ASP A 45 -7.47 0.45 11.55
N VAL A 46 -6.75 1.56 11.57
CA VAL A 46 -5.28 1.60 11.41
C VAL A 46 -4.57 1.01 12.62
N SER A 47 -5.12 1.15 13.82
CA SER A 47 -4.51 0.65 15.06
C SER A 47 -4.61 -0.86 15.17
N ALA A 48 -5.71 -1.46 14.72
CA ALA A 48 -5.83 -2.90 14.60
C ALA A 48 -4.85 -3.47 13.58
N LEU A 49 -4.74 -2.84 12.40
CA LEU A 49 -3.79 -3.25 11.36
C LEU A 49 -2.33 -3.14 11.85
N HIS A 50 -1.98 -2.08 12.57
CA HIS A 50 -0.64 -1.89 13.13
C HIS A 50 -0.25 -3.01 14.09
N LYS A 51 -1.14 -3.36 15.03
CA LYS A 51 -0.95 -4.47 15.97
C LYS A 51 -0.78 -5.80 15.25
N GLU A 52 -1.61 -6.05 14.23
CA GLU A 52 -1.52 -7.27 13.42
C GLU A 52 -0.18 -7.37 12.70
N LEU A 53 0.31 -6.27 12.10
CA LEU A 53 1.59 -6.26 11.39
C LEU A 53 2.77 -6.51 12.33
N LEU A 54 2.79 -5.86 13.51
CA LEU A 54 3.86 -6.02 14.50
C LEU A 54 3.90 -7.41 15.15
N ALA A 55 2.79 -8.14 15.16
CA ALA A 55 2.76 -9.51 15.68
C ALA A 55 3.42 -10.54 14.74
N ARG A 56 3.78 -10.15 13.51
CA ARG A 56 4.37 -11.05 12.52
C ARG A 56 5.89 -11.13 12.68
N PRO A 57 6.51 -12.31 12.47
CA PRO A 57 7.96 -12.50 12.62
C PRO A 57 8.79 -11.66 11.64
N ASN A 58 8.21 -11.30 10.48
CA ASN A 58 8.81 -10.41 9.49
C ASN A 58 7.98 -9.11 9.39
N ALA A 59 7.66 -8.52 10.55
CA ALA A 59 6.96 -7.26 10.59
C ALA A 59 7.76 -6.21 9.80
N PRO A 60 7.14 -5.52 8.84
CA PRO A 60 7.79 -4.40 8.19
C PRO A 60 7.95 -3.24 9.19
N ASP A 61 8.85 -2.31 8.91
CA ASP A 61 8.88 -1.05 9.66
C ASP A 61 7.56 -0.31 9.44
N ALA A 62 6.73 -0.31 10.49
CA ALA A 62 5.39 0.24 10.50
C ALA A 62 5.34 1.37 11.54
N SER A 63 5.76 2.56 11.10
CA SER A 63 5.82 3.76 11.93
C SER A 63 4.47 4.49 11.91
N ARG A 64 3.90 4.75 13.08
CA ARG A 64 2.70 5.59 13.22
C ARG A 64 3.13 7.05 13.22
N ASN A 65 2.60 7.83 12.30
CA ASN A 65 2.90 9.25 12.19
C ASN A 65 1.66 10.03 12.60
N ASP A 66 1.90 11.17 13.24
CA ASP A 66 0.93 12.23 13.52
C ASP A 66 -0.48 11.76 13.96
N PRO A 67 -0.75 11.67 15.28
CA PRO A 67 -2.07 11.30 15.79
C PRO A 67 -3.21 12.23 15.35
N ASP A 68 -2.90 13.46 14.96
CA ASP A 68 -3.86 14.52 14.68
C ASP A 68 -3.99 14.83 13.17
N ALA A 69 -3.43 13.97 12.32
CA ALA A 69 -3.51 14.12 10.87
C ALA A 69 -4.97 14.16 10.37
N PRO A 70 -5.26 14.98 9.33
CA PRO A 70 -6.60 15.06 8.75
C PRO A 70 -7.00 13.71 8.16
N GLY A 71 -8.04 13.08 8.72
CA GLY A 71 -8.44 11.72 8.37
C GLY A 71 -7.79 10.65 9.25
N GLY A 72 -7.37 11.00 10.46
CA GLY A 72 -6.87 10.07 11.46
C GLY A 72 -5.40 9.69 11.27
N PRO A 73 -4.81 8.99 12.27
CA PRO A 73 -3.38 8.73 12.32
C PRO A 73 -2.90 7.83 11.18
N PRO A 74 -2.05 8.32 10.25
CA PRO A 74 -1.46 7.46 9.26
C PRO A 74 -0.43 6.52 9.88
N MET A 75 -0.52 5.26 9.50
CA MET A 75 0.60 4.33 9.61
C MET A 75 1.35 4.35 8.28
N GLN A 76 2.67 4.50 8.33
CA GLN A 76 3.56 4.35 7.17
C GLN A 76 4.26 3.00 7.23
N VAL A 77 4.18 2.23 6.16
CA VAL A 77 4.96 1.01 5.97
C VAL A 77 5.96 1.23 4.85
N THR A 78 7.24 0.98 5.12
CA THR A 78 8.31 1.05 4.12
C THR A 78 8.63 -0.35 3.62
N GLU A 79 8.59 -0.54 2.31
CA GLU A 79 9.05 -1.79 1.69
C GLU A 79 10.56 -1.74 1.37
N PRO A 80 11.26 -2.89 1.35
CA PRO A 80 12.73 -2.96 1.30
C PRO A 80 13.38 -2.28 0.08
N ASN A 81 12.64 -2.18 -1.02
CA ASN A 81 13.05 -1.62 -2.29
C ASN A 81 12.63 -0.15 -2.48
N GLY A 82 12.02 0.47 -1.45
CA GLY A 82 11.82 1.92 -1.38
C GLY A 82 10.81 2.52 -2.37
N ASN A 83 10.03 1.69 -3.06
CA ASN A 83 9.15 2.13 -4.14
C ASN A 83 7.75 2.54 -3.65
N ILE A 84 7.28 2.01 -2.51
CA ILE A 84 5.94 2.25 -1.99
C ILE A 84 5.99 2.51 -0.48
N ARG A 85 5.42 3.64 -0.08
CA ARG A 85 4.95 3.89 1.29
C ARG A 85 3.45 3.66 1.37
N ILE A 86 2.99 2.82 2.28
CA ILE A 86 1.55 2.60 2.53
C ILE A 86 1.09 3.55 3.62
N GLY A 87 0.19 4.49 3.28
CA GLY A 87 -0.49 5.37 4.23
C GLY A 87 -1.93 4.93 4.48
N ALA A 88 -2.32 4.76 5.75
CA ALA A 88 -3.70 4.47 6.16
C ALA A 88 -4.46 5.76 6.49
N VAL A 89 -5.61 6.03 5.86
CA VAL A 89 -6.53 7.08 6.31
C VAL A 89 -7.60 6.44 7.19
N GLY A 90 -7.60 6.77 8.48
CA GLY A 90 -8.59 6.30 9.46
C GLY A 90 -9.84 7.17 9.49
N GLY A 91 -10.98 6.62 9.07
CA GLY A 91 -12.29 7.23 9.37
C GLY A 91 -12.95 8.02 8.24
N LEU A 92 -12.41 8.01 7.02
CA LEU A 92 -13.22 8.33 5.84
C LEU A 92 -14.02 7.09 5.42
N PRO A 93 -15.35 7.19 5.22
CA PRO A 93 -16.10 6.08 4.64
C PRO A 93 -15.48 5.73 3.28
N CYS A 94 -15.38 4.43 2.97
CA CYS A 94 -14.78 3.91 1.74
C CYS A 94 -15.34 4.57 0.44
N ALA A 95 -16.55 5.15 0.52
CA ALA A 95 -17.21 5.89 -0.56
C ALA A 95 -16.66 7.31 -0.81
N ALA A 96 -15.89 7.90 0.10
CA ALA A 96 -15.40 9.27 -0.01
C ALA A 96 -14.10 9.40 -0.82
N LEU A 97 -13.36 8.31 -1.04
CA LEU A 97 -12.06 8.32 -1.74
C LEU A 97 -12.14 7.98 -3.23
N THR A 98 -13.30 7.56 -3.74
CA THR A 98 -13.53 7.31 -5.18
C THR A 98 -13.92 8.57 -5.97
N ARG A 99 -13.95 9.75 -5.32
CA ARG A 99 -14.44 11.00 -5.92
C ARG A 99 -13.48 12.17 -5.79
N SER A 100 -12.21 12.00 -6.20
CA SER A 100 -11.37 13.16 -6.57
C SER A 100 -10.12 12.72 -7.37
N VAL A 101 -10.33 12.32 -8.62
CA VAL A 101 -9.38 12.69 -9.67
C VAL A 101 -10.08 13.81 -10.44
N PRO A 102 -9.74 15.09 -10.23
CA PRO A 102 -10.20 16.11 -11.14
C PRO A 102 -9.39 15.94 -12.42
N THR A 103 -9.93 15.19 -13.38
CA THR A 103 -9.61 15.41 -14.79
C THR A 103 -10.02 16.84 -15.13
N GLY A 104 -9.05 17.74 -15.10
CA GLY A 104 -9.20 19.13 -15.46
C GLY A 104 -7.96 19.60 -16.21
N CYS A 105 -7.71 19.00 -17.38
CA CYS A 105 -6.98 19.70 -18.43
C CYS A 105 -7.79 20.93 -18.85
N ARG A 106 -7.30 22.12 -18.49
CA ARG A 106 -7.25 23.27 -19.38
C ARG A 106 -6.17 24.25 -18.91
#